data_AF-A0A536WM39-F1
#
_entry.id   AF-A0A536WM39-F1
#
_cell.length_a   1.000
_cell.length_b   1.000
_cell.length_c   1.000
_cell.angle_alpha   90.00
_cell.angle_beta   90.00
_cell.angle_gamma   90.00
#
_symmetry.space_group_name_H-M   'P 1'
#
loop_
_entity.id
_entity.type
_entity.pdbx_description
1 polymer ?
#
loop_
_entity_poly.entity_id
_entity_poly.type
_entity_poly.pdbx_seq_one_letter_code
_entity_poly.pdbx_strand_id
1 'polypeptide(L)' 'MKPLPLWTKLWLLFTVIWVVVSGLNAGTILAFSEEHDKALQPIVLGVAVPAVLYLILWGWQRLRRKPPE' A
#
# COMPACT_ATOMS: atom_id res chain seq x y z
N MET A 1 -2.08 12.61 24.04
CA MET A 1 -2.19 12.30 22.59
C MET A 1 -3.52 11.59 22.35
N LYS A 2 -4.37 12.06 21.42
CA LYS A 2 -5.60 11.34 21.05
C LYS A 2 -5.22 10.05 20.30
N PRO A 3 -5.82 8.89 20.63
CA PRO A 3 -5.51 7.65 19.93
C PRO A 3 -5.96 7.74 18.46
N LEU A 4 -5.14 7.20 17.55
CA LEU A 4 -5.53 7.07 16.14
C LEU A 4 -6.81 6.23 16.00
N PRO A 5 -7.72 6.57 15.07
CA PRO A 5 -8.86 5.73 14.75
C PRO A 5 -8.41 4.31 14.39
N LEU A 6 -9.20 3.31 14.77
CA LEU A 6 -8.88 1.89 14.52
C LEU A 6 -8.60 1.63 13.04
N TRP A 7 -9.40 2.21 12.14
CA TRP A 7 -9.20 2.10 10.70
C TRP A 7 -7.81 2.59 10.26
N THR A 8 -7.35 3.73 10.76
CA THR A 8 -6.02 4.27 10.44
C THR A 8 -4.91 3.33 10.92
N LYS A 9 -5.07 2.72 12.10
CA LYS A 9 -4.10 1.75 12.63
C LYS A 9 -4.02 0.51 11.75
N LEU A 10 -5.16 -0.05 11.35
CA LEU A 10 -5.22 -1.23 10.47
C LEU A 10 -4.65 -0.92 9.09
N TRP A 11 -4.93 0.27 8.55
CA TRP A 11 -4.39 0.73 7.28
C TRP A 11 -2.86 0.88 7.32
N LEU A 12 -2.33 1.48 8.38
CA LEU A 12 -0.88 1.60 8.59
C LEU A 12 -0.24 0.22 8.73
N LEU A 13 -0.85 -0.67 9.52
CA LEU A 13 -0.36 -2.04 9.68
C LEU A 13 -0.29 -2.78 8.34
N PHE A 14 -1.37 -2.72 7.55
CA PHE A 14 -1.40 -3.26 6.20
C PHE A 14 -0.28 -2.69 5.33
N THR A 15 -0.15 -1.36 5.28
CA THR A 15 0.83 -0.68 4.43
C THR A 15 2.26 -1.06 4.82
N VAL A 16 2.57 -1.08 6.12
CA VAL A 16 3.90 -1.45 6.61
C VAL A 16 4.23 -2.90 6.26
N ILE A 17 3.32 -3.84 6.55
CA ILE A 17 3.52 -5.25 6.21
C ILE A 17 3.72 -5.41 4.69
N TRP A 18 2.90 -4.72 3.89
CA TRP A 18 2.98 -4.78 2.44
C TRP A 18 4.32 -4.30 1.90
N VAL A 19 4.81 -3.14 2.37
CA VAL A 19 6.11 -2.59 1.98
C VAL A 19 7.25 -3.51 2.40
N VAL A 20 7.19 -4.08 3.62
CA VAL A 20 8.20 -5.03 4.09
C VAL A 20 8.22 -6.27 3.19
N VAL A 21 7.07 -6.87 2.90
CA VAL A 21 6.96 -8.06 2.04
C VAL A 21 7.45 -7.76 0.62
N SER A 22 7.04 -6.63 0.04
CA SER A 22 7.50 -6.18 -1.28
C SER A 22 9.02 -5.96 -1.30
N GLY A 23 9.57 -5.30 -0.29
CA GLY A 23 11.00 -5.04 -0.15
C GLY A 23 11.82 -6.32 0.00
N LEU A 24 11.34 -7.28 0.80
CA LEU A 24 11.97 -8.60 0.92
C LEU A 24 11.94 -9.35 -0.41
N ASN A 25 10.84 -9.30 -1.14
CA ASN A 25 10.71 -9.97 -2.44
C ASN A 25 11.65 -9.36 -3.49
N ALA A 26 11.66 -8.01 -3.61
CA ALA A 26 12.59 -7.30 -4.47
C ALA A 26 14.05 -7.56 -4.10
N GLY A 27 14.38 -7.49 -2.80
CA GLY A 27 15.72 -7.77 -2.29
C GLY A 27 16.16 -9.20 -2.56
N THR A 28 15.25 -10.17 -2.45
CA THR A 28 15.53 -11.58 -2.77
C THR A 28 15.85 -11.75 -4.26
N ILE A 29 15.08 -11.11 -5.15
CA ILE A 29 15.34 -11.15 -6.59
C ILE A 29 16.70 -10.50 -6.91
N LEU A 30 16.98 -9.32 -6.37
CA LEU A 30 18.24 -8.61 -6.60
C LEU A 30 19.46 -9.32 -6.02
N ALA A 31 19.30 -10.09 -4.95
CA ALA A 31 20.42 -10.78 -4.30
C ALA A 31 20.68 -12.18 -4.85
N PHE A 32 19.66 -12.86 -5.38
CA PHE A 32 19.74 -14.30 -5.67
C PHE A 32 19.23 -14.73 -7.05
N SER A 33 18.60 -13.85 -7.85
CA SER A 33 18.06 -14.20 -9.16
C SER A 33 18.96 -13.71 -10.28
N GLU A 34 19.16 -14.49 -11.34
CA GLU A 34 19.80 -14.00 -12.57
C GLU A 34 18.92 -13.01 -13.35
N GLU A 35 17.62 -12.94 -13.03
CA GLU A 35 16.63 -12.09 -13.69
C GLU A 35 16.31 -10.83 -12.86
N HIS A 36 17.32 -9.99 -12.62
CA HIS A 36 17.18 -8.79 -11.78
C HIS A 36 16.09 -7.81 -12.24
N ASP A 37 15.77 -7.77 -13.53
CA ASP A 37 14.69 -6.92 -14.08
C ASP A 37 13.32 -7.23 -13.48
N LYS A 38 13.12 -8.47 -13.01
CA LYS A 38 11.89 -8.88 -12.32
C LYS A 38 11.72 -8.21 -10.95
N ALA A 39 12.76 -7.61 -10.37
CA ALA A 39 12.67 -6.88 -9.11
C ALA A 39 11.86 -5.58 -9.23
N LEU A 40 11.73 -5.01 -10.43
CA LEU A 40 10.91 -3.82 -10.67
C LEU A 40 9.44 -4.05 -10.29
N GLN A 41 8.91 -5.23 -10.59
CA GLN A 41 7.50 -5.53 -10.32
C GLN A 41 7.16 -5.45 -8.82
N PRO A 42 7.83 -6.17 -7.90
CA PRO A 42 7.54 -6.03 -6.47
C PRO A 42 7.81 -4.61 -5.96
N ILE A 43 8.82 -3.88 -6.46
CA ILE A 43 9.07 -2.49 -6.07
C ILE A 43 7.88 -1.59 -6.42
N VAL A 44 7.44 -1.64 -7.68
CA VAL A 44 6.33 -0.82 -8.18
C VAL A 44 5.04 -1.20 -7.45
N LEU A 45 4.73 -2.49 -7.32
CA LEU A 45 3.52 -2.96 -6.63
C LEU A 45 3.55 -2.68 -5.12
N GLY A 46 4.73 -2.62 -4.51
CA GLY A 46 4.91 -2.25 -3.10
C GLY A 46 4.38 -0.86 -2.78
N VAL A 47 4.51 0.08 -3.72
CA VAL A 47 4.05 1.47 -3.57
C VAL A 47 2.67 1.67 -4.20
N ALA A 48 2.48 1.14 -5.41
CA ALA A 48 1.27 1.36 -6.20
C ALA A 48 0.02 0.78 -5.51
N VAL A 49 0.11 -0.41 -4.90
CA VAL A 49 -1.06 -1.05 -4.29
C VAL A 49 -1.62 -0.23 -3.12
N PRO A 50 -0.83 0.17 -2.10
CA PRO A 50 -1.33 1.05 -1.05
C PRO A 50 -1.88 2.38 -1.58
N ALA A 51 -1.18 3.00 -2.54
CA ALA A 51 -1.58 4.29 -3.11
C ALA A 51 -2.93 4.20 -3.85
N VAL A 52 -3.11 3.20 -4.72
CA VAL A 52 -4.34 2.99 -5.48
C VAL A 52 -5.51 2.68 -4.55
N LEU A 53 -5.31 1.78 -3.58
CA LEU A 53 -6.35 1.44 -2.62
C LEU A 53 -6.76 2.66 -1.76
N TYR A 54 -5.80 3.52 -1.40
CA TYR A 54 -6.10 4.78 -0.72
C TYR A 54 -6.97 5.72 -1.58
N LEU A 55 -6.62 5.88 -2.86
CA LEU A 55 -7.38 6.72 -3.79
C LEU A 55 -8.79 6.19 -4.03
N ILE A 56 -8.96 4.87 -4.14
CA ILE A 56 -10.27 4.22 -4.26
C ILE A 56 -11.12 4.53 -3.02
N LEU A 57 -10.57 4.36 -1.83
CA LEU A 57 -11.28 4.65 -0.59
C LEU A 57 -11.66 6.13 -0.48
N TRP A 58 -10.76 7.02 -0.88
CA TRP A 58 -11.02 8.46 -0.92
C TRP A 58 -12.13 8.83 -1.91
N GLY A 59 -12.09 8.28 -3.13
CA GLY A 59 -13.14 8.46 -4.12
C GLY A 59 -14.49 7.95 -3.64
N TRP A 60 -14.51 6.79 -2.99
CA TRP A 60 -15.72 6.22 -2.38
C TRP A 60 -16.31 7.11 -1.29
N GLN A 61 -15.48 7.65 -0.41
CA GLN A 61 -15.91 8.60 0.61
C GLN A 61 -16.48 9.88 -0.01
N ARG A 62 -15.90 10.35 -1.12
CA ARG A 62 -16.37 11.53 -1.84
C ARG A 62 -17.74 11.31 -2.49
N LEU A 63 -17.96 10.12 -3.06
CA LEU A 63 -19.26 9.74 -3.65
C LEU A 63 -20.36 9.51 -2.60
N ARG A 64 -19.99 9.09 -1.38
CA ARG A 64 -20.94 8.84 -0.28
C ARG A 64 -21.28 10.06 0.56
N ARG A 65 -20.63 11.21 0.36
CA ARG A 65 -21.06 12.46 0.98
C ARG A 65 -22.36 12.90 0.29
N LYS A 66 -23.51 12.65 0.96
CA LYS A 66 -24.80 13.23 0.57
C LYS A 66 -24.63 14.74 0.32
N PRO A 67 -25.31 15.31 -0.70
CA PRO A 67 -25.41 16.75 -0.82
C PRO A 67 -25.92 17.33 0.52
N PRO A 68 -25.40 18.47 0.98
CA PRO A 68 -26.00 19.19 2.09
C PRO A 68 -27.45 19.56 1.67
N GLU A 69 -28.43 18.96 2.35
CA GLU A 69 -29.80 19.47 2.44
C GLU A 69 -29.84 20.55 3.52
#